data_AF-A0A4S4KNP4-F1
#
_entry.id   AF-A0A4S4KNP4-F1
#
_cell.length_a   1.000
_cell.length_b   1.000
_cell.length_c   1.000
_cell.angle_alpha   90.00
_cell.angle_beta   90.00
_cell.angle_gamma   90.00
#
_symmetry.space_group_name_H-M   'P 1'
#
loop_
_entity.id
_entity.type
_entity.pdbx_description
1 polymer ?
#
loop_
_entity_poly.entity_id
_entity_poly.type
_entity_poly.pdbx_seq_one_letter_code
_entity_poly.pdbx_strand_id
1 'polypeptide(L)'
;MQLIIGTLMLVISLNAEEYMDNPSKHIYSLSIAFTALVTLSATQDIAVDGWALTLLSHENLPYASTCQTIGLNTGYFASFTVFLALNSESFVLKWGIPRLMLSTYMQFCSALSFCVTIWLLFVKEDKESDDEDLSIKRVYVTMWNICKLKHVQTLCILHLFAKIGWAASDAVSQLKMVEKGLGREDLAIAVLIDFPFQMFAGWIAGRWSRGNRPLRPWMIAFWPRLILALFATLIVYWFPKPPISMGFFVLLIFQTVLGSFAGTIQFGGISAFHTRIADPVVGGTYMTLLATFTNLGGVDFFTVATCQIQEQGLEVKAAECVSDHGKIACENLGGQCVTERDGYYIVSAVCLGIGVLSVIFHMIPTARKLQAVPASKWRVS
;
A
#
# COMPACT_ATOMS: atom_id res chain seq x y z
N MET A 1 16.46 0.15 15.29
CA MET A 1 15.86 0.19 13.94
C MET A 1 15.89 1.58 13.33
N GLN A 2 15.25 2.57 13.95
CA GLN A 2 15.18 3.94 13.42
C GLN A 2 16.54 4.60 13.16
N LEU A 3 17.50 4.43 14.06
CA LEU A 3 18.89 4.89 13.87
C LEU A 3 19.54 4.25 12.63
N ILE A 4 19.36 2.93 12.44
CA ILE A 4 19.93 2.20 11.29
C ILE A 4 19.30 2.70 9.98
N ILE A 5 17.97 2.90 9.96
CA ILE A 5 17.26 3.47 8.80
C ILE A 5 17.80 4.87 8.47
N GLY A 6 17.92 5.73 9.48
CA GLY A 6 18.49 7.08 9.32
C GLY A 6 19.92 7.05 8.78
N THR A 7 20.78 6.18 9.30
CA THR A 7 22.16 6.00 8.80
C THR A 7 22.18 5.48 7.37
N LEU A 8 21.36 4.49 7.03
CA LEU A 8 21.29 3.94 5.68
C LEU A 8 20.84 5.01 4.67
N MET A 9 19.82 5.80 5.01
CA MET A 9 19.38 6.92 4.19
C MET A 9 20.45 7.99 4.03
N LEU A 10 21.23 8.28 5.08
CA LEU A 10 22.35 9.21 4.99
C LEU A 10 23.41 8.67 4.02
N VAL A 11 23.77 7.39 4.12
CA VAL A 11 24.76 6.77 3.21
C VAL A 11 24.29 6.80 1.76
N ILE A 12 23.03 6.47 1.49
CA ILE A 12 22.46 6.55 0.14
C ILE A 12 22.47 8.00 -0.36
N SER A 13 22.16 8.97 0.52
CA SER A 13 22.11 10.38 0.16
C SER A 13 23.43 10.94 -0.35
N LEU A 14 24.57 10.39 0.06
CA LEU A 14 25.89 10.87 -0.35
C LEU A 14 26.21 10.57 -1.81
N ASN A 15 25.54 9.57 -2.41
CA ASN A 15 25.75 9.14 -3.80
C ASN A 15 24.42 9.09 -4.58
N ALA A 16 23.38 9.76 -4.09
CA ALA A 16 22.03 9.63 -4.62
C ALA A 16 21.96 10.11 -6.08
N GLU A 17 22.64 11.21 -6.41
CA GLU A 17 22.70 11.76 -7.76
C GLU A 17 23.42 10.80 -8.72
N GLU A 18 24.58 10.26 -8.33
CA GLU A 18 25.33 9.30 -9.15
C GLU A 18 24.49 8.04 -9.45
N TYR A 19 23.77 7.54 -8.45
CA TYR A 19 22.87 6.41 -8.61
C TYR A 19 21.69 6.70 -9.55
N MET A 20 21.18 7.94 -9.55
CA MET A 20 20.06 8.36 -10.41
C MET A 20 20.49 8.67 -11.84
N ASP A 21 21.71 9.21 -12.04
CA ASP A 21 22.24 9.54 -13.36
C ASP A 21 22.77 8.30 -14.11
N ASN A 22 23.25 7.28 -13.37
CA ASN A 22 23.77 6.04 -13.94
C ASN A 22 23.10 4.77 -13.34
N PRO A 23 21.77 4.62 -13.44
CA PRO A 23 21.05 3.56 -12.75
C PRO A 23 21.47 2.17 -13.24
N SER A 24 21.78 2.02 -14.53
CA SER A 24 22.20 0.74 -15.14
C SER A 24 23.49 0.17 -14.54
N LYS A 25 24.40 1.02 -14.06
CA LYS A 25 25.66 0.61 -13.43
C LYS A 25 25.51 0.29 -11.94
N HIS A 26 24.44 0.76 -11.30
CA HIS A 26 24.24 0.69 -9.85
C HIS A 26 22.99 -0.08 -9.42
N ILE A 27 22.37 -0.85 -10.33
CA ILE A 27 21.15 -1.64 -10.05
C ILE A 27 21.32 -2.51 -8.80
N TYR A 28 22.43 -3.24 -8.67
CA TYR A 28 22.63 -4.13 -7.52
C TYR A 28 22.77 -3.37 -6.20
N SER A 29 23.54 -2.27 -6.18
CA SER A 29 23.73 -1.44 -4.99
C SER A 29 22.41 -0.79 -4.56
N LEU A 30 21.65 -0.23 -5.51
CA LEU A 30 20.32 0.31 -5.26
C LEU A 30 19.37 -0.76 -4.74
N SER A 31 19.35 -1.93 -5.37
CA SER A 31 18.47 -3.04 -4.98
C SER A 31 18.75 -3.49 -3.55
N ILE A 32 20.02 -3.69 -3.18
CA ILE A 32 20.41 -4.08 -1.82
C ILE A 32 20.06 -2.98 -0.82
N ALA A 33 20.39 -1.72 -1.12
CA ALA A 33 20.16 -0.60 -0.22
C ALA A 33 18.66 -0.38 0.05
N PHE A 34 17.83 -0.35 -0.99
CA PHE A 34 16.39 -0.18 -0.84
C PHE A 34 15.72 -1.43 -0.26
N THR A 35 16.18 -2.64 -0.57
CA THR A 35 15.68 -3.86 0.08
C THR A 35 15.97 -3.85 1.57
N ALA A 36 17.18 -3.45 1.98
CA ALA A 36 17.53 -3.30 3.39
C ALA A 36 16.67 -2.22 4.06
N LEU A 37 16.51 -1.06 3.43
CA LEU A 37 15.69 0.04 3.96
C LEU A 37 14.25 -0.39 4.17
N VAL A 38 13.62 -1.03 3.17
CA VAL A 38 12.24 -1.53 3.25
C VAL A 38 12.11 -2.60 4.33
N THR A 39 13.06 -3.54 4.42
CA THR A 39 13.05 -4.61 5.44
C THR A 39 13.12 -4.04 6.85
N LEU A 40 14.01 -3.06 7.07
CA LEU A 40 14.16 -2.40 8.37
C LEU A 40 12.93 -1.56 8.72
N SER A 41 12.35 -0.86 7.74
CA SER A 41 11.12 -0.07 7.89
C SER A 41 9.93 -0.97 8.25
N ALA A 42 9.76 -2.10 7.57
CA ALA A 42 8.72 -3.08 7.89
C ALA A 42 8.89 -3.63 9.31
N THR A 43 10.12 -3.89 9.74
CA THR A 43 10.40 -4.34 11.11
C THR A 43 10.11 -3.24 12.15
N GLN A 44 10.32 -1.97 11.80
CA GLN A 44 9.97 -0.84 12.65
C GLN A 44 8.45 -0.67 12.77
N ASP A 45 7.71 -0.79 11.68
CA ASP A 45 6.23 -0.71 11.66
C ASP A 45 5.64 -1.72 12.65
N ILE A 46 6.14 -2.95 12.66
CA ILE A 46 5.74 -4.01 13.60
C ILE A 46 6.00 -3.62 15.07
N ALA A 47 7.17 -3.04 15.36
CA ALA A 47 7.53 -2.64 16.71
C ALA A 47 6.62 -1.50 17.22
N VAL A 48 6.33 -0.52 16.34
CA VAL A 48 5.44 0.60 16.64
C VAL A 48 3.99 0.14 16.81
N ASP A 49 3.53 -0.82 16.00
CA ASP A 49 2.22 -1.46 16.17
C ASP A 49 2.10 -2.17 17.52
N GLY A 50 3.16 -2.87 17.95
CA GLY A 50 3.23 -3.47 19.29
C GLY A 50 3.16 -2.43 20.40
N TRP A 51 3.92 -1.34 20.29
CA TRP A 51 3.88 -0.22 21.24
C TRP A 51 2.52 0.46 21.29
N ALA A 52 1.80 0.55 20.17
CA ALA A 52 0.46 1.15 20.17
C ALA A 52 -0.55 0.37 21.04
N LEU A 53 -0.34 -0.94 21.24
CA LEU A 53 -1.19 -1.78 22.09
C LEU A 53 -1.03 -1.51 23.58
N THR A 54 0.15 -1.05 24.02
CA THR A 54 0.46 -0.74 25.42
C THR A 54 0.37 0.76 25.71
N LEU A 55 0.66 1.62 24.72
CA LEU A 55 0.66 3.07 24.87
C LEU A 55 -0.75 3.68 24.86
N LEU A 56 -1.68 3.12 24.07
CA LEU A 56 -3.04 3.66 23.95
C LEU A 56 -3.97 3.03 24.98
N SER A 57 -4.83 3.85 25.59
CA SER A 57 -5.89 3.34 26.46
C SER A 57 -6.84 2.41 25.69
N HIS A 58 -7.43 1.44 26.39
CA HIS A 58 -8.29 0.41 25.77
C HIS A 58 -9.42 0.98 24.90
N GLU A 59 -9.97 2.14 25.25
CA GLU A 59 -11.03 2.81 24.48
C GLU A 59 -10.52 3.42 23.16
N ASN A 60 -9.23 3.73 23.09
CA ASN A 60 -8.58 4.42 21.97
C ASN A 60 -7.73 3.50 21.10
N LEU A 61 -7.57 2.23 21.46
CA LEU A 61 -6.90 1.21 20.65
C LEU A 61 -7.29 1.20 19.16
N PRO A 62 -8.59 1.39 18.77
CA PRO A 62 -8.96 1.46 17.35
C PRO A 62 -8.29 2.61 16.56
N TYR A 63 -7.88 3.69 17.24
CA TYR A 63 -7.19 4.82 16.61
C TYR A 63 -5.70 4.55 16.32
N ALA A 64 -5.12 3.43 16.78
CA ALA A 64 -3.77 3.01 16.36
C ALA A 64 -3.66 2.98 14.82
N SER A 65 -4.64 2.35 14.17
CA SER A 65 -4.74 2.30 12.71
C SER A 65 -4.93 3.67 12.06
N THR A 66 -5.59 4.61 12.74
CA THR A 66 -5.74 6.00 12.29
C THR A 66 -4.39 6.72 12.33
N CYS A 67 -3.61 6.56 13.41
CA CYS A 67 -2.26 7.12 13.51
C CYS A 67 -1.35 6.58 12.39
N GLN A 68 -1.38 5.27 12.14
CA GLN A 68 -0.62 4.63 11.06
C GLN A 68 -1.04 5.18 9.68
N THR A 69 -2.35 5.27 9.43
CA THR A 69 -2.90 5.81 8.18
C THR A 69 -2.44 7.26 7.95
N ILE A 70 -2.50 8.11 8.98
CA ILE A 70 -2.07 9.51 8.89
C ILE A 70 -0.56 9.58 8.64
N GLY A 71 0.23 8.83 9.39
CA GLY A 71 1.69 8.82 9.27
C GLY A 71 2.17 8.37 7.88
N LEU A 72 1.70 7.22 7.41
CA LEU A 72 2.07 6.66 6.10
C LEU A 72 1.64 7.57 4.95
N ASN A 73 0.41 8.06 4.96
CA ASN A 73 -0.08 8.93 3.88
C ASN A 73 0.62 10.30 3.89
N THR A 74 0.94 10.84 5.06
CA THR A 74 1.71 12.10 5.15
C THR A 74 3.11 11.90 4.59
N GLY A 75 3.76 10.78 4.94
CA GLY A 75 5.08 10.42 4.42
C GLY A 75 5.08 10.21 2.91
N TYR A 76 4.07 9.52 2.37
CA TYR A 76 3.88 9.33 0.93
C TYR A 76 3.62 10.67 0.22
N PHE A 77 2.72 11.49 0.74
CA PHE A 77 2.40 12.80 0.18
C PHE A 77 3.64 13.71 0.14
N ALA A 78 4.39 13.79 1.24
CA ALA A 78 5.63 14.57 1.31
C ALA A 78 6.71 14.04 0.35
N SER A 79 6.95 12.72 0.34
CA SER A 79 8.03 12.11 -0.44
C SER A 79 7.73 11.95 -1.92
N PHE A 80 6.46 11.94 -2.31
CA PHE A 80 6.05 11.81 -3.71
C PHE A 80 5.58 13.15 -4.28
N THR A 81 4.50 13.72 -3.75
CA THR A 81 3.86 14.91 -4.37
C THR A 81 4.68 16.17 -4.11
N VAL A 82 5.00 16.45 -2.84
CA VAL A 82 5.74 17.67 -2.47
C VAL A 82 7.16 17.62 -3.02
N PHE A 83 7.86 16.50 -2.84
CA PHE A 83 9.21 16.33 -3.37
C PHE A 83 9.26 16.48 -4.89
N LEU A 84 8.37 15.82 -5.65
CA LEU A 84 8.38 15.90 -7.12
C LEU A 84 8.11 17.32 -7.63
N ALA A 85 7.22 18.06 -6.96
CA ALA A 85 6.98 19.47 -7.27
C ALA A 85 8.23 20.32 -7.03
N LEU A 86 8.92 20.14 -5.89
CA LEU A 86 10.14 20.88 -5.54
C LEU A 86 11.38 20.44 -6.34
N ASN A 87 11.37 19.22 -6.88
CA ASN A 87 12.43 18.73 -7.76
C ASN A 87 12.25 19.17 -9.22
N SER A 88 11.05 19.61 -9.62
CA SER A 88 10.75 20.04 -10.99
C SER A 88 11.35 21.42 -11.33
N GLU A 89 12.08 21.48 -12.45
CA GLU A 89 12.72 22.72 -12.93
C GLU A 89 11.69 23.80 -13.29
N SER A 90 10.58 23.42 -13.92
CA SER A 90 9.52 24.36 -14.32
C SER A 90 8.83 24.99 -13.11
N PHE A 91 8.65 24.22 -12.04
CA PHE A 91 8.03 24.70 -10.80
C PHE A 91 8.97 25.65 -10.04
N VAL A 92 10.24 25.26 -9.89
CA VAL A 92 11.31 26.04 -9.25
C VAL A 92 11.47 27.40 -9.93
N LEU A 93 11.56 27.44 -11.26
CA LEU A 93 11.68 28.68 -12.03
C LEU A 93 10.45 29.58 -11.89
N LYS A 94 9.26 29.00 -11.87
CA LYS A 94 8.00 29.76 -11.73
C LYS A 94 7.88 30.44 -10.36
N TRP A 95 8.32 29.77 -9.30
CA TRP A 95 8.16 30.26 -7.92
C TRP A 95 9.43 30.87 -7.32
N GLY A 96 10.55 30.87 -8.04
CA GLY A 96 11.82 31.46 -7.60
C GLY A 96 12.45 30.77 -6.39
N ILE A 97 12.18 29.48 -6.19
CA ILE A 97 12.68 28.67 -5.08
C ILE A 97 13.81 27.74 -5.55
N PRO A 98 14.78 27.34 -4.70
CA PRO A 98 15.83 26.42 -5.09
C PRO A 98 15.27 25.01 -5.35
N ARG A 99 15.87 24.30 -6.33
CA ARG A 99 15.51 22.91 -6.65
C ARG A 99 15.90 21.99 -5.50
N LEU A 100 14.97 21.19 -5.02
CA LEU A 100 15.23 20.19 -4.00
C LEU A 100 15.81 18.92 -4.63
N MET A 101 17.09 18.64 -4.36
CA MET A 101 17.75 17.42 -4.83
C MET A 101 17.40 16.21 -3.97
N LEU A 102 17.52 15.01 -4.54
CA LEU A 102 17.21 13.76 -3.85
C LEU A 102 18.15 13.54 -2.66
N SER A 103 19.45 13.82 -2.80
CA SER A 103 20.40 13.77 -1.67
C SER A 103 19.93 14.62 -0.50
N THR A 104 19.58 15.88 -0.75
CA THR A 104 19.15 16.83 0.29
C THR A 104 17.87 16.34 0.98
N TYR A 105 16.91 15.80 0.22
CA TYR A 105 15.70 15.23 0.80
C TYR A 105 15.98 14.00 1.68
N MET A 106 16.85 13.09 1.23
CA MET A 106 17.24 11.92 2.02
C MET A 106 18.03 12.30 3.29
N GLN A 107 18.89 13.33 3.22
CA GLN A 107 19.58 13.90 4.39
C GLN A 107 18.59 14.49 5.39
N PHE A 108 17.58 15.22 4.92
CA PHE A 108 16.52 15.74 5.77
C PHE A 108 15.76 14.62 6.49
N CYS A 109 15.33 13.58 5.77
CA CYS A 109 14.60 12.46 6.38
C CYS A 109 15.50 11.63 7.32
N SER A 110 16.81 11.55 7.05
CA SER A 110 17.80 10.96 7.96
C SER A 110 17.92 11.76 9.26
N ALA A 111 18.08 13.08 9.16
CA ALA A 111 18.11 13.98 10.32
C ALA A 111 16.82 13.87 11.15
N LEU A 112 15.65 13.85 10.51
CA LEU A 112 14.37 13.64 11.19
C LEU A 112 14.35 12.30 11.96
N SER A 113 14.85 11.23 11.35
CA SER A 113 14.94 9.90 11.99
C SER A 113 15.84 9.92 13.23
N PHE A 114 16.97 10.64 13.17
CA PHE A 114 17.85 10.82 14.32
C PHE A 114 17.21 11.69 15.40
N CYS A 115 16.57 12.80 15.04
CA CYS A 115 15.87 13.66 15.99
C CYS A 115 14.78 12.90 16.76
N VAL A 116 13.96 12.10 16.06
CA VAL A 116 12.94 11.26 16.71
C VAL A 116 13.60 10.19 17.60
N THR A 117 14.69 9.57 17.14
CA THR A 117 15.43 8.60 17.96
C THR A 117 15.94 9.23 19.26
N ILE A 118 16.54 10.42 19.18
CA ILE A 118 17.03 11.16 20.35
C ILE A 118 15.85 11.52 21.26
N TRP A 119 14.74 11.98 20.70
CA TRP A 119 13.55 12.32 21.48
C TRP A 119 13.00 11.11 22.25
N LEU A 120 12.94 9.94 21.62
CA LEU A 120 12.49 8.70 22.28
C LEU A 120 13.35 8.30 23.48
N LEU A 121 14.63 8.67 23.54
CA LEU A 121 15.47 8.43 24.72
C LEU A 121 14.99 9.16 25.98
N PHE A 122 14.20 10.23 25.82
CA PHE A 122 13.65 11.02 26.93
C PHE A 122 12.23 10.60 27.33
N VAL A 123 11.58 9.73 26.56
CA VAL A 123 10.24 9.23 26.87
C VAL A 123 10.38 8.06 27.85
N LYS A 124 9.91 8.24 29.08
CA LYS A 124 9.86 7.15 30.07
C LYS A 124 8.74 6.17 29.69
N GLU A 125 9.09 4.90 29.61
CA GLU A 125 8.14 3.80 29.46
C GLU A 125 7.71 3.36 30.87
N ASP A 126 6.41 3.46 31.17
CA ASP A 126 5.84 2.90 32.38
C ASP A 126 5.86 1.37 32.23
N LYS A 127 6.85 0.72 32.81
CA LYS A 127 6.93 -0.74 32.87
C LYS A 127 5.84 -1.26 33.80
N GLU A 128 4.66 -1.58 33.25
CA GLU A 128 3.72 -2.46 33.95
C GLU A 128 4.29 -3.89 33.97
N SER A 129 5.00 -4.17 35.07
CA SER A 129 5.27 -5.44 35.79
C SER A 129 5.18 -6.80 35.08
N ASP A 130 6.19 -7.62 35.39
CA ASP A 130 6.38 -9.06 35.17
C ASP A 130 6.80 -9.50 33.76
N ASP A 131 7.95 -8.98 33.31
CA ASP A 131 8.84 -9.71 32.39
C ASP A 131 9.30 -11.02 33.06
N GLU A 132 8.43 -12.02 33.17
CA GLU A 132 8.90 -13.41 33.09
C GLU A 132 9.64 -13.52 31.76
N ASP A 133 10.96 -13.66 31.79
CA ASP A 133 11.85 -13.86 30.64
C ASP A 133 11.17 -14.71 29.55
N LEU A 134 10.48 -14.04 28.62
CA LEU A 134 9.77 -14.67 27.52
C LEU A 134 10.84 -15.16 26.57
N SER A 135 11.30 -16.39 26.80
CA SER A 135 12.24 -17.05 25.92
C SER A 135 11.73 -16.96 24.48
N ILE A 136 12.61 -16.62 23.54
CA ILE A 136 12.30 -16.58 22.10
C ILE A 136 11.58 -17.87 21.66
N LYS A 137 11.99 -19.02 22.22
CA LYS A 137 11.32 -20.31 21.99
C LYS A 137 9.86 -20.31 22.43
N ARG A 138 9.54 -19.72 23.59
CA ARG A 138 8.17 -19.59 24.10
C ARG A 138 7.34 -18.73 23.15
N VAL A 139 7.87 -17.62 22.63
CA VAL A 139 7.20 -16.77 21.64
C VAL A 139 6.84 -17.53 20.36
N TYR A 140 7.79 -18.29 19.78
CA TYR A 140 7.52 -19.11 18.60
C TYR A 140 6.48 -20.20 18.87
N VAL A 141 6.53 -20.87 20.03
CA VAL A 141 5.55 -21.89 20.42
C VAL A 141 4.16 -21.28 20.61
N THR A 142 4.06 -20.13 21.28
CA THR A 142 2.79 -19.40 21.43
C THR A 142 2.22 -19.01 20.08
N MET A 143 3.04 -18.47 19.18
CA MET A 143 2.61 -18.13 17.82
C MET A 143 2.12 -19.36 17.05
N TRP A 144 2.84 -20.47 17.12
CA TRP A 144 2.43 -21.73 16.50
C TRP A 144 1.08 -22.22 17.03
N ASN A 145 0.83 -22.06 18.33
CA ASN A 145 -0.45 -22.41 18.94
C ASN A 145 -1.59 -21.47 18.52
N ILE A 146 -1.32 -20.16 18.37
CA ILE A 146 -2.29 -19.19 17.82
C ILE A 146 -2.68 -19.58 16.39
N CYS A 147 -1.71 -19.95 15.54
CA CYS A 147 -1.95 -20.44 14.17
C CYS A 147 -2.80 -21.72 14.11
N LYS A 148 -2.87 -22.51 15.19
CA LYS A 148 -3.74 -23.70 15.26
C LYS A 148 -5.19 -23.38 15.60
N LEU A 149 -5.49 -22.17 16.07
CA LEU A 149 -6.86 -21.78 16.39
C LEU A 149 -7.68 -21.68 15.10
N LYS A 150 -8.79 -22.44 15.04
CA LYS A 150 -9.67 -22.48 13.85
C LYS A 150 -10.15 -21.09 13.41
N HIS A 151 -10.43 -20.20 14.36
CA HIS A 151 -10.86 -18.83 14.07
C HIS A 151 -9.75 -17.97 13.45
N VAL A 152 -8.50 -18.14 13.88
CA VAL A 152 -7.32 -17.48 13.29
C VAL A 152 -7.07 -18.00 11.88
N GLN A 153 -7.12 -19.31 11.67
CA GLN A 153 -7.00 -19.90 10.32
C GLN A 153 -8.10 -19.39 9.38
N THR A 154 -9.33 -19.33 9.88
CA THR A 154 -10.47 -18.78 9.12
C THR A 154 -10.26 -17.31 8.80
N LEU A 155 -9.71 -16.51 9.73
CA LEU A 155 -9.34 -15.12 9.50
C LEU A 155 -8.23 -15.01 8.45
N CYS A 156 -7.19 -15.83 8.47
CA CYS A 156 -6.13 -15.82 7.46
C CYS A 156 -6.65 -16.16 6.06
N ILE A 157 -7.52 -17.18 5.95
CA ILE A 157 -8.19 -17.52 4.68
C ILE A 157 -9.03 -16.34 4.20
N LEU A 158 -9.82 -15.73 5.08
CA LEU A 158 -10.64 -14.56 4.76
C LEU A 158 -9.80 -13.43 4.15
N HIS A 159 -8.61 -13.17 4.69
CA HIS A 159 -7.69 -12.14 4.18
C HIS A 159 -7.13 -12.46 2.79
N LEU A 160 -6.73 -13.71 2.55
CA LEU A 160 -6.18 -14.14 1.26
C LEU A 160 -7.15 -13.88 0.09
N PHE A 161 -8.45 -14.10 0.32
CA PHE A 161 -9.49 -13.89 -0.68
C PHE A 161 -10.07 -12.46 -0.69
N ALA A 162 -9.70 -11.62 0.28
CA ALA A 162 -10.37 -10.34 0.48
C ALA A 162 -10.09 -9.28 -0.59
N LYS A 163 -8.89 -9.31 -1.17
CA LYS A 163 -8.46 -8.29 -2.14
C LYS A 163 -8.76 -8.67 -3.59
N ILE A 164 -9.14 -9.92 -3.87
CA ILE A 164 -9.32 -10.43 -5.24
C ILE A 164 -10.32 -9.58 -6.04
N GLY A 165 -11.38 -9.08 -5.38
CA GLY A 165 -12.44 -8.29 -6.01
C GLY A 165 -11.99 -7.07 -6.80
N TRP A 166 -10.92 -6.41 -6.34
CA TRP A 166 -10.39 -5.17 -6.92
C TRP A 166 -8.87 -5.21 -7.11
N ALA A 167 -8.25 -6.39 -7.04
CA ALA A 167 -6.80 -6.55 -7.19
C ALA A 167 -6.29 -5.98 -8.53
N ALA A 168 -6.99 -6.27 -9.63
CA ALA A 168 -6.66 -5.72 -10.94
C ALA A 168 -6.80 -4.19 -10.99
N SER A 169 -7.85 -3.66 -10.34
CA SER A 169 -8.10 -2.23 -10.30
C SER A 169 -6.99 -1.50 -9.53
N ASP A 170 -6.65 -1.96 -8.33
CA ASP A 170 -5.67 -1.31 -7.46
C ASP A 170 -4.24 -1.41 -8.03
N ALA A 171 -3.88 -2.52 -8.69
CA ALA A 171 -2.53 -2.72 -9.20
C ALA A 171 -2.28 -2.07 -10.57
N VAL A 172 -3.29 -2.02 -11.45
CA VAL A 172 -3.06 -1.76 -12.88
C VAL A 172 -3.78 -0.51 -13.40
N SER A 173 -4.89 -0.06 -12.79
CA SER A 173 -5.70 1.04 -13.37
C SER A 173 -4.92 2.35 -13.51
N GLN A 174 -4.14 2.73 -12.50
CA GLN A 174 -3.37 3.98 -12.52
C GLN A 174 -2.32 3.95 -13.64
N LEU A 175 -1.62 2.82 -13.79
CA LEU A 175 -0.65 2.61 -14.87
C LEU A 175 -1.32 2.70 -16.24
N LYS A 176 -2.48 2.06 -16.42
CA LYS A 176 -3.25 2.14 -17.66
C LYS A 176 -3.71 3.55 -18.00
N MET A 177 -4.08 4.36 -17.01
CA MET A 177 -4.44 5.77 -17.24
C MET A 177 -3.23 6.58 -17.73
N VAL A 178 -2.04 6.34 -17.17
CA VAL A 178 -0.79 6.97 -17.65
C VAL A 178 -0.46 6.52 -19.07
N GLU A 179 -0.56 5.22 -19.38
CA GLU A 179 -0.35 4.70 -20.74
C GLU A 179 -1.31 5.31 -21.77
N LYS A 180 -2.53 5.65 -21.35
CA LYS A 180 -3.54 6.30 -22.20
C LYS A 180 -3.38 7.83 -22.30
N GLY A 181 -2.37 8.40 -21.66
CA GLY A 181 -2.00 9.81 -21.80
C GLY A 181 -2.44 10.71 -20.65
N LEU A 182 -2.71 10.17 -19.46
CA LEU A 182 -2.84 10.99 -18.24
C LEU A 182 -1.48 11.57 -17.84
N GLY A 183 -1.41 12.89 -17.68
CA GLY A 183 -0.20 13.59 -17.24
C GLY A 183 0.22 13.16 -15.82
N ARG A 184 1.52 13.19 -15.53
CA ARG A 184 2.03 12.92 -14.17
C ARG A 184 1.64 14.04 -13.21
N GLU A 185 1.53 15.26 -13.72
CA GLU A 185 1.01 16.43 -13.01
C GLU A 185 -0.45 16.26 -12.59
N ASP A 186 -1.30 15.71 -13.46
CA ASP A 186 -2.72 15.47 -13.21
C ASP A 186 -2.91 14.40 -12.11
N LEU A 187 -2.06 13.38 -12.10
CA LEU A 187 -2.00 12.39 -11.02
C LEU A 187 -1.60 13.02 -9.69
N ALA A 188 -0.60 13.90 -9.69
CA ALA A 188 -0.16 14.58 -8.48
C ALA A 188 -1.28 15.48 -7.90
N ILE A 189 -2.05 16.15 -8.75
CA ILE A 189 -3.23 16.93 -8.34
C ILE A 189 -4.31 16.03 -7.73
N ALA A 190 -4.59 14.87 -8.34
CA ALA A 190 -5.56 13.92 -7.80
C ALA A 190 -5.15 13.41 -6.41
N VAL A 191 -3.89 13.06 -6.21
CA VAL A 191 -3.33 12.63 -4.91
C VAL A 191 -3.40 13.75 -3.87
N LEU A 192 -3.08 15.00 -4.26
CA LEU A 192 -3.16 16.17 -3.39
C LEU A 192 -4.59 16.39 -2.88
N ILE A 193 -5.58 16.27 -3.76
CA ILE A 193 -6.99 16.42 -3.39
C ILE A 193 -7.44 15.26 -2.50
N ASP A 194 -6.99 14.03 -2.77
CA ASP A 194 -7.39 12.83 -2.04
C ASP A 194 -6.87 12.78 -0.59
N PHE A 195 -5.66 13.29 -0.35
CA PHE A 195 -5.00 13.28 0.96
C PHE A 195 -5.90 13.68 2.16
N PRO A 196 -6.57 14.86 2.19
CA PRO A 196 -7.45 15.24 3.30
C PRO A 196 -8.65 14.31 3.47
N PHE A 197 -9.21 13.77 2.38
CA PHE A 197 -10.33 12.82 2.46
C PHE A 197 -9.91 11.48 3.04
N GLN A 198 -8.70 11.01 2.72
CA GLN A 198 -8.14 9.81 3.34
C GLN A 198 -7.95 9.99 4.86
N MET A 199 -7.43 11.13 5.30
CA MET A 199 -7.29 11.42 6.74
C MET A 199 -8.64 11.38 7.45
N PHE A 200 -9.66 12.00 6.84
CA PHE A 200 -11.02 11.98 7.37
C PHE A 200 -11.63 10.56 7.38
N ALA A 201 -11.40 9.77 6.33
CA ALA A 201 -11.82 8.38 6.23
C ALA A 201 -11.20 7.51 7.34
N GLY A 202 -9.90 7.68 7.61
CA GLY A 202 -9.20 6.96 8.68
C GLY A 202 -9.74 7.27 10.07
N TRP A 203 -10.11 8.53 10.32
CA TRP A 203 -10.77 8.92 11.57
C TRP A 203 -12.18 8.32 11.69
N ILE A 204 -12.97 8.34 10.61
CA ILE A 204 -14.30 7.69 10.58
C ILE A 204 -14.16 6.19 10.83
N ALA A 205 -13.18 5.52 10.20
CA ALA A 205 -12.95 4.09 10.35
C ALA A 205 -12.68 3.72 11.81
N GLY A 206 -11.79 4.46 12.48
CA GLY A 206 -11.50 4.29 13.90
C GLY A 206 -12.74 4.49 14.76
N ARG A 207 -13.49 5.58 14.53
CA ARG A 207 -14.72 5.90 15.27
C ARG A 207 -15.81 4.83 15.09
N TRP A 208 -15.98 4.33 13.86
CA TRP A 208 -17.02 3.35 13.49
C TRP A 208 -16.68 1.94 13.99
N SER A 209 -15.40 1.63 14.16
CA SER A 209 -14.94 0.34 14.68
C SER A 209 -15.11 0.20 16.20
N ARG A 210 -15.48 1.29 16.90
CA ARG A 210 -15.76 1.26 18.35
C ARG A 210 -17.08 0.52 18.65
N GLY A 211 -17.09 -0.24 19.75
CA GLY A 211 -18.29 -0.93 20.27
C GLY A 211 -18.38 -2.40 19.86
N ASN A 212 -19.59 -2.95 19.81
CA ASN A 212 -19.81 -4.40 19.72
C ASN A 212 -19.70 -4.98 18.30
N ARG A 213 -19.44 -4.15 17.28
CA ARG A 213 -19.39 -4.59 15.87
C ARG A 213 -18.18 -4.03 15.08
N PRO A 214 -16.94 -4.37 15.46
CA PRO A 214 -15.72 -3.78 14.86
C PRO A 214 -15.52 -4.08 13.37
N LEU A 215 -16.02 -5.21 12.84
CA LEU A 215 -15.88 -5.56 11.42
C LEU A 215 -16.99 -4.98 10.53
N ARG A 216 -17.96 -4.25 11.10
CA ARG A 216 -19.04 -3.61 10.32
C ARG A 216 -18.54 -2.61 9.27
N PRO A 217 -17.65 -1.65 9.57
CA PRO A 217 -17.05 -0.78 8.54
C PRO A 217 -16.40 -1.59 7.42
N TRP A 218 -15.60 -2.60 7.77
CA TRP A 218 -14.92 -3.46 6.81
C TRP A 218 -15.90 -4.20 5.89
N MET A 219 -16.96 -4.82 6.43
CA MET A 219 -17.98 -5.53 5.64
C MET A 219 -18.76 -4.60 4.71
N ILE A 220 -19.10 -3.38 5.16
CA ILE A 220 -19.87 -2.44 4.34
C ILE A 220 -19.00 -1.89 3.22
N ALA A 221 -17.72 -1.64 3.47
CA ALA A 221 -16.78 -1.10 2.49
C ALA A 221 -16.55 -2.00 1.27
N PHE A 222 -16.80 -3.31 1.35
CA PHE A 222 -16.71 -4.22 0.18
C PHE A 222 -17.59 -3.77 -0.99
N TRP A 223 -18.83 -3.37 -0.71
CA TRP A 223 -19.79 -2.99 -1.74
C TRP A 223 -19.37 -1.76 -2.55
N PRO A 224 -19.08 -0.59 -1.92
CA PRO A 224 -18.58 0.55 -2.66
C PRO A 224 -17.24 0.23 -3.33
N ARG A 225 -16.34 -0.57 -2.74
CA ARG A 225 -15.08 -0.93 -3.41
C ARG A 225 -15.27 -1.73 -4.69
N LEU A 226 -16.16 -2.73 -4.70
CA LEU A 226 -16.47 -3.49 -5.91
C LEU A 226 -17.11 -2.60 -6.99
N ILE A 227 -18.02 -1.71 -6.59
CA ILE A 227 -18.64 -0.75 -7.50
C ILE A 227 -17.59 0.22 -8.07
N LEU A 228 -16.74 0.78 -7.22
CA LEU A 228 -15.71 1.74 -7.62
C LEU A 228 -14.60 1.10 -8.45
N ALA A 229 -14.29 -0.18 -8.24
CA ALA A 229 -13.40 -0.94 -9.09
C ALA A 229 -14.02 -1.17 -10.49
N LEU A 230 -15.31 -1.49 -10.56
CA LEU A 230 -16.02 -1.52 -11.85
C LEU A 230 -15.98 -0.17 -12.55
N PHE A 231 -16.26 0.93 -11.85
CA PHE A 231 -16.16 2.28 -12.41
C PHE A 231 -14.74 2.61 -12.86
N ALA A 232 -13.70 2.21 -12.11
CA ALA A 232 -12.30 2.39 -12.51
C ALA A 232 -12.02 1.69 -13.85
N THR A 233 -12.44 0.42 -13.99
CA THR A 233 -12.30 -0.33 -15.23
C THR A 233 -13.04 0.33 -16.40
N LEU A 234 -14.25 0.85 -16.16
CA LEU A 234 -15.03 1.56 -17.18
C LEU A 234 -14.40 2.90 -17.58
N ILE A 235 -13.85 3.66 -16.63
CA ILE A 235 -13.12 4.91 -16.89
C ILE A 235 -11.89 4.63 -17.75
N VAL A 236 -11.14 3.57 -17.43
CA VAL A 236 -10.00 3.14 -18.26
C VAL A 236 -10.49 2.73 -19.65
N TYR A 237 -11.62 2.03 -19.78
CA TYR A 237 -12.17 1.63 -21.08
C TYR A 237 -12.56 2.82 -21.95
N TRP A 238 -13.32 3.79 -21.41
CA TRP A 238 -13.80 4.99 -22.09
C TRP A 238 -12.85 6.19 -21.98
N PHE A 239 -11.58 5.95 -21.69
CA PHE A 239 -10.61 7.02 -21.53
C PHE A 239 -10.51 7.85 -22.83
N PRO A 240 -10.74 9.18 -22.79
CA PRO A 240 -10.72 10.03 -23.97
C PRO A 240 -9.32 10.18 -24.51
N LYS A 241 -9.19 10.35 -25.83
CA LYS A 241 -7.90 10.71 -26.42
C LYS A 241 -7.48 12.10 -25.90
N PRO A 242 -6.21 12.30 -25.50
CA PRO A 242 -5.72 13.60 -25.07
C PRO A 242 -5.97 14.70 -26.13
N PRO A 243 -6.25 15.95 -25.74
CA PRO A 243 -6.24 16.49 -24.37
C PRO A 243 -7.48 16.11 -23.55
N ILE A 244 -7.28 15.89 -22.24
CA ILE A 244 -8.34 15.49 -21.32
C ILE A 244 -9.26 16.69 -21.03
N SER A 245 -10.57 16.51 -21.18
CA SER A 245 -11.54 17.55 -20.80
C SER A 245 -11.59 17.75 -19.29
N MET A 246 -11.83 18.97 -18.83
CA MET A 246 -11.99 19.27 -17.39
C MET A 246 -13.08 18.42 -16.73
N GLY A 247 -14.18 18.13 -17.44
CA GLY A 247 -15.25 17.28 -16.91
C GLY A 247 -14.80 15.84 -16.65
N PHE A 248 -14.02 15.26 -17.57
CA PHE A 248 -13.44 13.93 -17.38
C PHE A 248 -12.39 13.91 -16.27
N PHE A 249 -11.59 14.97 -16.15
CA PHE A 249 -10.61 15.09 -15.08
C PHE A 249 -11.26 15.17 -13.69
N VAL A 250 -12.35 15.95 -13.55
CA VAL A 250 -13.14 15.99 -12.30
C VAL A 250 -13.77 14.63 -11.99
N LEU A 251 -14.28 13.91 -12.99
CA LEU A 251 -14.79 12.55 -12.82
C LEU A 251 -13.70 11.59 -12.31
N LEU A 252 -12.49 11.68 -12.85
CA LEU A 252 -11.34 10.89 -12.43
C LEU A 252 -10.98 11.17 -10.96
N ILE A 253 -10.86 12.45 -10.59
CA ILE A 253 -10.60 12.86 -9.20
C ILE A 253 -11.70 12.31 -8.28
N PHE A 254 -12.97 12.49 -8.65
CA PHE A 254 -14.08 12.01 -7.84
C PHE A 254 -14.03 10.49 -7.63
N GLN A 255 -13.75 9.72 -8.69
CA GLN A 255 -13.62 8.27 -8.57
C GLN A 255 -12.41 7.87 -7.71
N THR A 256 -11.26 8.55 -7.86
CA THR A 256 -10.05 8.27 -7.08
C THR A 256 -10.29 8.54 -5.60
N VAL A 257 -10.88 9.69 -5.26
CA VAL A 257 -11.21 10.08 -3.89
C VAL A 257 -12.18 9.08 -3.26
N LEU A 258 -13.26 8.72 -3.95
CA LEU A 258 -14.20 7.73 -3.42
C LEU A 258 -13.57 6.34 -3.26
N GLY A 259 -12.75 5.93 -4.23
CA GLY A 259 -12.02 4.65 -4.21
C GLY A 259 -11.11 4.55 -3.01
N SER A 260 -10.31 5.59 -2.81
CA SER A 260 -9.39 5.71 -1.69
C SER A 260 -10.12 5.78 -0.35
N PHE A 261 -11.16 6.62 -0.24
CA PHE A 261 -12.00 6.73 0.95
C PHE A 261 -12.59 5.38 1.39
N ALA A 262 -13.16 4.62 0.45
CA ALA A 262 -13.68 3.29 0.72
C ALA A 262 -12.57 2.30 1.13
N GLY A 263 -11.40 2.40 0.50
CA GLY A 263 -10.21 1.62 0.84
C GLY A 263 -9.71 1.90 2.25
N THR A 264 -9.64 3.17 2.66
CA THR A 264 -9.22 3.57 4.00
C THR A 264 -10.21 3.12 5.07
N ILE A 265 -11.52 3.22 4.83
CA ILE A 265 -12.53 2.68 5.76
C ILE A 265 -12.37 1.18 5.93
N GLN A 266 -12.15 0.46 4.84
CA GLN A 266 -11.95 -0.97 4.89
C GLN A 266 -10.69 -1.32 5.68
N PHE A 267 -9.54 -0.73 5.34
CA PHE A 267 -8.28 -0.96 6.04
C PHE A 267 -8.38 -0.64 7.53
N GLY A 268 -8.89 0.54 7.89
CA GLY A 268 -9.06 0.94 9.29
C GLY A 268 -9.99 -0.01 10.07
N GLY A 269 -11.06 -0.51 9.42
CA GLY A 269 -11.99 -1.46 10.05
C GLY A 269 -11.36 -2.80 10.40
N ILE A 270 -10.53 -3.35 9.52
CA ILE A 270 -9.85 -4.63 9.78
C ILE A 270 -8.68 -4.46 10.76
N SER A 271 -7.91 -3.39 10.63
CA SER A 271 -6.79 -3.10 11.54
C SER A 271 -7.30 -2.87 12.97
N ALA A 272 -8.41 -2.15 13.15
CA ALA A 272 -9.04 -2.00 14.46
C ALA A 272 -9.52 -3.35 15.05
N PHE A 273 -9.97 -4.28 14.21
CA PHE A 273 -10.30 -5.63 14.66
C PHE A 273 -9.05 -6.42 15.10
N HIS A 274 -7.96 -6.36 14.31
CA HIS A 274 -6.68 -7.00 14.65
C HIS A 274 -6.12 -6.50 15.98
N THR A 275 -6.06 -5.18 16.16
CA THR A 275 -5.59 -4.53 17.40
C THR A 275 -6.42 -4.99 18.61
N ARG A 276 -7.72 -5.24 18.43
CA ARG A 276 -8.60 -5.69 19.53
C ARG A 276 -8.38 -7.16 19.91
N ILE A 277 -8.10 -8.04 18.95
CA ILE A 277 -7.91 -9.47 19.20
C ILE A 277 -6.48 -9.83 19.60
N ALA A 278 -5.50 -8.96 19.25
CA ALA A 278 -4.12 -9.13 19.62
C ALA A 278 -3.95 -9.20 21.15
N ASP A 279 -3.05 -10.07 21.58
CA ASP A 279 -2.60 -10.17 22.97
C ASP A 279 -1.51 -9.10 23.18
N PRO A 280 -1.61 -8.18 24.16
CA PRO A 280 -0.58 -7.16 24.38
C PRO A 280 0.84 -7.73 24.58
N VAL A 281 0.96 -8.94 25.15
CA VAL A 281 2.27 -9.58 25.45
C VAL A 281 2.97 -10.06 24.18
N VAL A 282 2.22 -10.49 23.16
CA VAL A 282 2.75 -10.98 21.88
C VAL A 282 2.17 -10.20 20.71
N GLY A 283 1.77 -8.95 20.98
CA GLY A 283 0.84 -8.20 20.15
C GLY A 283 1.45 -7.80 18.82
N GLY A 284 2.69 -7.32 18.84
CA GLY A 284 3.45 -7.02 17.63
C GLY A 284 3.53 -8.23 16.69
N THR A 285 3.97 -9.38 17.18
CA THR A 285 4.09 -10.61 16.36
C THR A 285 2.73 -11.07 15.82
N TYR A 286 1.66 -11.00 16.63
CA TYR A 286 0.29 -11.35 16.21
C TYR A 286 -0.19 -10.41 15.09
N MET A 287 -0.09 -9.10 15.29
CA MET A 287 -0.45 -8.09 14.30
C MET A 287 0.31 -8.31 12.98
N THR A 288 1.61 -8.63 13.05
CA THR A 288 2.44 -8.95 11.87
C THR A 288 1.94 -10.14 11.08
N LEU A 289 1.59 -11.24 11.76
CA LEU A 289 1.07 -12.43 11.09
C LEU A 289 -0.17 -12.06 10.27
N LEU A 290 -1.11 -11.34 10.90
CA LEU A 290 -2.36 -10.92 10.26
C LEU A 290 -2.11 -9.92 9.11
N ALA A 291 -1.20 -8.96 9.30
CA ALA A 291 -0.82 -8.00 8.27
C ALA A 291 -0.16 -8.67 7.06
N THR A 292 0.68 -9.69 7.29
CA THR A 292 1.35 -10.47 6.24
C THR A 292 0.32 -11.19 5.37
N PHE A 293 -0.64 -11.89 5.97
CA PHE A 293 -1.73 -12.52 5.22
C PHE A 293 -2.66 -11.51 4.53
N THR A 294 -2.76 -10.28 5.06
CA THR A 294 -3.52 -9.19 4.42
C THR A 294 -2.80 -8.66 3.16
N ASN A 295 -1.47 -8.70 3.12
CA ASN A 295 -0.66 -8.16 2.04
C ASN A 295 -0.26 -9.20 0.98
N LEU A 296 -0.34 -10.50 1.29
CA LEU A 296 -0.19 -11.58 0.32
C LEU A 296 -1.43 -11.69 -0.57
N GLY A 297 -1.43 -11.01 -1.72
CA GLY A 297 -2.48 -11.14 -2.73
C GLY A 297 -2.19 -10.37 -4.02
N GLY A 298 -1.85 -11.10 -5.09
CA GLY A 298 -1.78 -10.60 -6.46
C GLY A 298 -0.58 -11.14 -7.25
N VAL A 299 -0.82 -11.88 -8.34
CA VAL A 299 0.20 -12.19 -9.36
C VAL A 299 -0.41 -11.93 -10.74
N ASP A 300 0.26 -11.10 -11.54
CA ASP A 300 -0.09 -10.80 -12.92
C ASP A 300 0.50 -11.87 -13.84
N PHE A 301 -0.34 -12.75 -14.39
CA PHE A 301 0.06 -13.87 -15.27
C PHE A 301 -0.56 -13.78 -16.67
N PHE A 302 -1.35 -12.75 -17.00
CA PHE A 302 -2.27 -12.79 -18.14
C PHE A 302 -2.02 -11.78 -19.27
N THR A 303 -1.04 -10.88 -19.15
CA THR A 303 -0.75 -9.88 -20.19
C THR A 303 0.21 -10.44 -21.25
N VAL A 304 -0.17 -10.38 -22.53
CA VAL A 304 0.67 -10.76 -23.68
C VAL A 304 0.74 -9.60 -24.66
N ALA A 305 1.95 -9.07 -24.89
CA ALA A 305 2.20 -8.05 -25.90
C ALA A 305 3.40 -8.47 -26.76
N THR A 306 3.27 -8.33 -28.09
CA THR A 306 4.28 -8.74 -29.07
C THR A 306 4.79 -7.51 -29.83
N CYS A 307 6.10 -7.46 -30.07
CA CYS A 307 6.69 -6.47 -30.97
C CYS A 307 6.50 -6.91 -32.42
N GLN A 308 6.09 -5.99 -33.30
CA GLN A 308 6.05 -6.19 -34.74
C GLN A 308 7.07 -5.27 -35.42
N ILE A 309 8.01 -5.86 -36.18
CA ILE A 309 9.01 -5.13 -36.96
C ILE A 309 8.61 -5.26 -38.44
N GLN A 310 8.44 -4.13 -39.14
CA GLN A 310 8.20 -4.12 -40.58
C GLN A 310 9.53 -4.13 -41.34
N GLU A 311 10.14 -5.30 -41.54
CA GLU A 311 11.18 -5.49 -42.56
C GLU A 311 10.58 -6.14 -43.82
N GLN A 312 10.62 -5.41 -44.94
CA GLN A 312 10.44 -5.88 -46.33
C GLN A 312 9.70 -7.22 -46.52
N GLY A 313 8.44 -7.30 -46.09
CA GLY A 313 7.54 -8.42 -46.40
C GLY A 313 7.59 -9.64 -45.46
N LEU A 314 8.31 -9.59 -44.33
CA LEU A 314 8.27 -10.63 -43.29
C LEU A 314 7.89 -10.02 -41.92
N GLU A 315 6.71 -10.38 -41.40
CA GLU A 315 6.34 -10.10 -39.99
C GLU A 315 7.12 -11.05 -39.07
N VAL A 316 8.24 -10.60 -38.52
CA VAL A 316 8.96 -11.35 -37.49
C VAL A 316 8.34 -11.02 -36.13
N LYS A 317 7.62 -11.98 -35.54
CA LYS A 317 7.18 -11.93 -34.13
C LYS A 317 8.38 -12.19 -33.21
N ALA A 318 9.04 -11.16 -32.72
CA ALA A 318 10.15 -11.32 -31.78
C ALA A 318 10.07 -10.30 -30.63
N ALA A 319 10.35 -10.75 -29.42
CA ALA A 319 10.40 -10.02 -28.15
C ALA A 319 9.04 -9.56 -27.55
N GLU A 320 8.95 -9.74 -26.23
CA GLU A 320 7.82 -9.36 -25.38
C GLU A 320 7.78 -7.83 -25.21
N CYS A 321 6.63 -7.21 -25.50
CA CYS A 321 6.38 -5.76 -25.38
C CYS A 321 5.60 -5.39 -24.09
N VAL A 322 5.70 -6.20 -23.04
CA VAL A 322 4.96 -6.00 -21.78
C VAL A 322 5.75 -5.10 -20.82
N SER A 323 7.07 -5.29 -20.73
CA SER A 323 7.95 -4.47 -19.87
C SER A 323 8.43 -3.21 -20.59
N ASP A 324 8.75 -2.15 -19.83
CA ASP A 324 9.34 -0.92 -20.38
C ASP A 324 10.66 -1.21 -21.14
N HIS A 325 11.45 -2.17 -20.66
CA HIS A 325 12.65 -2.65 -21.35
C HIS A 325 12.32 -3.31 -22.70
N GLY A 326 11.23 -4.08 -22.77
CA GLY A 326 10.73 -4.68 -24.01
C GLY A 326 10.19 -3.65 -25.00
N LYS A 327 9.49 -2.62 -24.51
CA LYS A 327 9.02 -1.49 -25.32
C LYS A 327 10.20 -0.71 -25.93
N ILE A 328 11.18 -0.36 -25.11
CA ILE A 328 12.41 0.35 -25.56
C ILE A 328 13.21 -0.52 -26.54
N ALA A 329 13.33 -1.83 -26.29
CA ALA A 329 14.00 -2.75 -27.21
C ALA A 329 13.28 -2.87 -28.56
N CYS A 330 11.94 -2.88 -28.58
CA CYS A 330 11.14 -2.90 -29.81
C CYS A 330 11.27 -1.59 -30.60
N GLU A 331 11.22 -0.45 -29.92
CA GLU A 331 11.39 0.88 -30.53
C GLU A 331 12.80 1.06 -31.13
N ASN A 332 13.83 0.57 -30.43
CA ASN A 332 15.21 0.53 -30.95
C ASN A 332 15.37 -0.35 -32.20
N LEU A 333 14.50 -1.33 -32.40
CA LEU A 333 14.46 -2.19 -33.60
C LEU A 333 13.59 -1.59 -34.72
N GLY A 334 13.07 -0.38 -34.56
CA GLY A 334 12.16 0.27 -35.51
C GLY A 334 10.78 -0.40 -35.58
N GLY A 335 10.44 -1.25 -34.61
CA GLY A 335 9.16 -1.94 -34.51
C GLY A 335 8.11 -1.13 -33.76
N GLN A 336 6.84 -1.48 -33.98
CA GLN A 336 5.71 -0.99 -33.16
C GLN A 336 5.25 -2.12 -32.23
N CYS A 337 5.17 -1.83 -30.93
CA CYS A 337 4.55 -2.74 -29.98
C CYS A 337 3.04 -2.78 -30.22
N VAL A 338 2.52 -3.91 -30.72
CA VAL A 338 1.08 -4.11 -30.89
C VAL A 338 0.58 -4.98 -29.74
N THR A 339 -0.31 -4.41 -28.92
CA THR A 339 -0.95 -5.18 -27.85
C THR A 339 -2.05 -6.05 -28.47
N GLU A 340 -1.75 -7.34 -28.72
CA GLU A 340 -2.72 -8.29 -29.32
C GLU A 340 -3.89 -8.59 -28.36
N ARG A 341 -3.65 -8.61 -27.03
CA ARG A 341 -4.70 -8.83 -26.02
C ARG A 341 -4.43 -8.05 -24.74
N ASP A 342 -5.27 -7.07 -24.44
CA ASP A 342 -5.22 -6.38 -23.15
C ASP A 342 -5.87 -7.26 -22.07
N GLY A 343 -5.03 -7.95 -21.29
CA GLY A 343 -5.45 -8.81 -20.19
C GLY A 343 -6.21 -8.07 -19.09
N TYR A 344 -6.02 -6.75 -18.97
CA TYR A 344 -6.58 -5.93 -17.90
C TYR A 344 -8.10 -6.06 -17.76
N TYR A 345 -8.86 -5.98 -18.86
CA TYR A 345 -10.33 -6.01 -18.78
C TYR A 345 -10.86 -7.39 -18.42
N ILE A 346 -10.22 -8.45 -18.93
CA ILE A 346 -10.60 -9.84 -18.63
C ILE A 346 -10.30 -10.14 -17.17
N VAL A 347 -9.09 -9.82 -16.71
CA VAL A 347 -8.69 -10.01 -15.31
C VAL A 347 -9.58 -9.18 -14.39
N SER A 348 -9.88 -7.93 -14.73
CA SER A 348 -10.80 -7.08 -13.96
C SER A 348 -12.21 -7.68 -13.86
N ALA A 349 -12.76 -8.20 -14.97
CA ALA A 349 -14.07 -8.84 -14.96
C ALA A 349 -14.09 -10.12 -14.11
N VAL A 350 -13.05 -10.96 -14.20
CA VAL A 350 -12.89 -12.17 -13.39
C VAL A 350 -12.74 -11.82 -11.91
N CYS A 351 -11.87 -10.85 -11.58
CA CYS A 351 -11.67 -10.32 -10.23
C CYS A 351 -12.99 -9.83 -9.62
N LEU A 352 -13.73 -8.97 -10.33
CA LEU A 352 -15.02 -8.45 -9.87
C LEU A 352 -16.05 -9.56 -9.67
N GLY A 353 -16.17 -10.49 -10.62
CA GLY A 353 -17.09 -11.63 -10.53
C GLY A 353 -16.80 -12.52 -9.32
N ILE A 354 -15.54 -12.94 -9.16
CA ILE A 354 -15.10 -13.72 -8.00
C ILE A 354 -15.27 -12.91 -6.71
N GLY A 355 -14.99 -11.61 -6.74
CA GLY A 355 -15.16 -10.69 -5.62
C GLY A 355 -16.60 -10.64 -5.11
N VAL A 356 -17.57 -10.44 -5.99
CA VAL A 356 -19.00 -10.41 -5.63
C VAL A 356 -19.44 -11.75 -5.02
N LEU A 357 -19.09 -12.86 -5.67
CA LEU A 357 -19.43 -14.20 -5.16
C LEU A 357 -18.78 -14.45 -3.79
N SER A 358 -17.50 -14.12 -3.65
CA SER A 358 -16.77 -14.27 -2.38
C SER A 358 -17.41 -13.44 -1.27
N VAL A 359 -17.76 -12.17 -1.53
CA VAL A 359 -18.37 -11.28 -0.54
C VAL A 359 -19.69 -11.84 0.00
N ILE A 360 -20.56 -12.32 -0.89
CA ILE A 360 -21.89 -12.83 -0.55
C ILE A 360 -21.80 -14.18 0.17
N PHE A 361 -21.07 -15.14 -0.40
CA PHE A 361 -21.10 -16.52 0.07
C PHE A 361 -20.09 -16.82 1.17
N HIS A 362 -18.95 -16.14 1.19
CA HIS A 362 -17.85 -16.44 2.11
C HIS A 362 -17.57 -15.29 3.08
N MET A 363 -17.32 -14.08 2.58
CA MET A 363 -16.68 -13.04 3.41
C MET A 363 -17.60 -12.45 4.46
N ILE A 364 -18.78 -11.94 4.09
CA ILE A 364 -19.71 -11.35 5.05
C ILE A 364 -20.19 -12.38 6.09
N PRO A 365 -20.60 -13.61 5.70
CA PRO A 365 -20.98 -14.64 6.68
C PRO A 365 -19.84 -14.99 7.64
N THR A 366 -18.62 -15.13 7.12
CA THR A 366 -17.45 -15.50 7.92
C THR A 366 -17.04 -14.38 8.87
N ALA A 367 -16.98 -13.13 8.40
CA ALA A 367 -16.67 -11.98 9.23
C ALA A 367 -17.68 -11.78 10.37
N ARG A 368 -18.98 -12.00 10.12
CA ARG A 368 -20.00 -11.98 11.18
C ARG A 368 -19.76 -13.05 12.24
N LYS A 369 -19.37 -14.27 11.82
CA LYS A 369 -19.02 -15.36 12.75
C LYS A 369 -17.78 -15.02 13.56
N LEU A 370 -16.73 -14.51 12.93
CA LEU A 370 -15.47 -14.14 13.60
C LEU A 370 -15.67 -12.98 14.58
N GLN A 371 -16.47 -11.98 14.21
CA GLN A 371 -16.79 -10.84 15.08
C GLN A 371 -17.57 -11.25 16.35
N ALA A 372 -18.27 -12.38 16.33
CA ALA A 372 -19.02 -12.88 17.48
C ALA A 372 -18.14 -13.68 18.46
N VAL A 373 -16.90 -14.02 18.10
CA VAL A 373 -15.98 -14.76 18.96
C VAL A 373 -15.44 -13.84 20.07
N PRO A 374 -15.61 -14.19 21.37
CA PRO A 374 -15.07 -13.41 22.48
C PRO A 374 -13.55 -13.24 22.40
N ALA A 375 -13.04 -12.06 22.78
CA ALA A 375 -11.61 -11.73 22.72
C ALA A 375 -10.70 -12.75 23.44
N SER A 376 -11.17 -13.35 24.54
CA SER A 376 -10.42 -14.37 25.28
C SER A 376 -10.11 -15.63 24.46
N LYS A 377 -10.95 -15.99 23.48
CA LYS A 377 -10.73 -17.17 22.61
C LYS A 377 -9.72 -16.92 21.50
N TRP A 378 -9.26 -15.68 21.34
CA TRP A 378 -8.22 -15.31 20.37
C TRP A 378 -6.81 -15.37 20.95
N ARG A 379 -6.70 -15.54 22.27
CA ARG A 379 -5.45 -15.52 23.03
C ARG A 379 -5.15 -16.92 23.55
N VAL A 380 -3.88 -17.29 23.51
CA VAL A 380 -3.37 -18.57 24.05
C VAL A 380 -2.69 -18.23 25.37
N SER A 381 -3.48 -18.13 26.44
CA SER A 381 -3.01 -18.00 27.83
C SER A 381 -2.72 -19.36 28.43
#